data_AF-A0A5N9E350-F1
#
_entry.id   AF-A0A5N9E350-F1
#
_cell.length_a   1.000
_cell.length_b   1.000
_cell.length_c   1.000
_cell.angle_alpha   90.00
_cell.angle_beta   90.00
_cell.angle_gamma   90.00
#
_symmetry.space_group_name_H-M   'P 1'
#
loop_
_entity.id
_entity.type
_entity.pdbx_description
1 polymer ?
#
loop_
_entity_poly.entity_id
_entity_poly.type
_entity_poly.pdbx_seq_one_letter_code
_entity_poly.pdbx_strand_id
1 'polypeptide(L)'
;MSKSITIMGAGNTGLSTALKLKLDGHEVCLFDLDKFSSATEDLHEEISLIYDENTHNLKLDLVTNKIDEALDFSKYIILCVPAYAHKEFAKELSNKVTEDHIVILMPGTLGSLEMRNVFKKNNSKIPIIGETDTSPFVCRRTSNSEATILGIVPSLGIGILPKSSTKTIVNELKEFFPTLVEYKDIVECGFSSLNPVIHPAGVLLNSGRIEKSNGEFYFYNEGVTPSVTNVINAVDSERKNIASIFDHKLPNIADSFHSAGFGIKGNLMETISSSDMLTSLKAPGVVNHRWLTEDISYGIYTWSLIGEKFEVPTETMGNIISLASVLLGFDLKENSRSLDDLGIKNLSLDEIKEIL
;
A
#
# COMPACT_ATOMS: atom_id res chain seq x y z
N MET A 1 -4.53 20.80 20.26
CA MET A 1 -3.37 20.25 20.99
C MET A 1 -2.62 19.41 19.99
N SER A 2 -1.29 19.46 19.94
CA SER A 2 -0.53 18.57 19.04
C SER A 2 -0.78 17.12 19.46
N LYS A 3 -1.12 16.24 18.51
CA LYS A 3 -1.20 14.79 18.73
C LYS A 3 0.11 14.14 18.29
N SER A 4 0.55 13.13 19.04
CA SER A 4 1.69 12.30 18.68
C SER A 4 1.29 11.19 17.72
N ILE A 5 2.20 10.77 16.85
CA ILE A 5 2.01 9.66 15.91
C ILE A 5 3.33 8.91 15.67
N THR A 6 3.24 7.58 15.56
CA THR A 6 4.37 6.71 15.26
C THR A 6 4.29 6.25 13.81
N ILE A 7 5.32 6.55 13.02
CA ILE A 7 5.50 6.06 11.65
C ILE A 7 6.51 4.91 11.68
N MET A 8 6.14 3.77 11.12
CA MET A 8 6.99 2.59 11.03
C MET A 8 7.46 2.36 9.60
N GLY A 9 8.77 2.21 9.42
CA GLY A 9 9.45 2.10 8.13
C GLY A 9 10.09 3.43 7.70
N ALA A 10 11.39 3.42 7.41
CA ALA A 10 12.16 4.61 7.01
C ALA A 10 12.44 4.69 5.49
N GLY A 11 11.65 3.99 4.68
CA GLY A 11 11.72 4.05 3.22
C GLY A 11 11.14 5.36 2.64
N ASN A 12 10.93 5.41 1.33
CA ASN A 12 10.38 6.58 0.61
C ASN A 12 9.12 7.14 1.28
N THR A 13 8.08 6.33 1.42
CA THR A 13 6.80 6.76 1.97
C THR A 13 6.90 7.12 3.45
N GLY A 14 7.60 6.29 4.23
CA GLY A 14 7.65 6.48 5.68
C GLY A 14 8.39 7.73 6.11
N LEU A 15 9.59 7.98 5.56
CA LEU A 15 10.34 9.20 5.87
C LEU A 15 9.60 10.46 5.40
N SER A 16 9.08 10.47 4.17
CA SER A 16 8.29 11.61 3.67
C SER A 16 7.04 11.87 4.50
N THR A 17 6.36 10.81 4.96
CA THR A 17 5.18 10.93 5.83
C THR A 17 5.54 11.50 7.19
N ALA A 18 6.60 10.98 7.83
CA ALA A 18 7.06 11.47 9.13
C ALA A 18 7.43 12.96 9.07
N LEU A 19 8.18 13.37 8.05
CA LEU A 19 8.57 14.77 7.86
C LEU A 19 7.37 15.67 7.56
N LYS A 20 6.43 15.22 6.73
CA LYS A 20 5.24 16.02 6.42
C LYS A 20 4.37 16.24 7.65
N LEU A 21 4.16 15.21 8.47
CA LEU A 21 3.42 15.33 9.72
C LEU A 21 4.16 16.23 10.72
N LYS A 22 5.50 16.18 10.75
CA LYS A 22 6.29 17.11 11.57
C LYS A 22 6.13 18.56 11.11
N LEU A 23 6.14 18.80 9.79
CA LEU A 23 5.89 20.11 9.21
C LEU A 23 4.48 20.64 9.55
N ASP A 24 3.49 19.75 9.63
CA ASP A 24 2.12 20.07 10.00
C ASP A 24 1.93 20.32 11.50
N GLY A 25 3.00 20.19 12.31
CA GLY A 25 3.02 20.54 13.73
C GLY A 25 2.73 19.37 14.68
N HIS A 26 2.75 18.13 14.19
CA HIS A 26 2.60 16.93 15.01
C HIS A 26 3.91 16.53 15.72
N GLU A 27 3.77 15.82 16.83
CA GLU A 27 4.88 15.09 17.43
C GLU A 27 5.04 13.75 16.72
N VAL A 28 6.23 13.44 16.22
CA VAL A 28 6.45 12.30 15.32
C VAL A 28 7.58 11.41 15.82
N CYS A 29 7.26 10.13 15.99
CA CYS A 29 8.22 9.06 16.16
C CYS A 29 8.42 8.34 14.82
N LEU A 30 9.67 8.13 14.41
CA LEU A 30 10.02 7.24 13.31
C LEU A 30 10.68 5.99 13.88
N PHE A 31 10.08 4.84 13.57
CA PHE A 31 10.57 3.53 13.98
C PHE A 31 10.93 2.68 12.77
N ASP A 32 11.99 1.89 12.87
CA ASP A 32 12.23 0.76 11.97
C ASP A 32 12.75 -0.45 12.76
N LEU A 33 12.66 -1.64 12.17
CA LEU A 33 13.17 -2.85 12.80
C LEU A 33 14.70 -2.80 12.88
N ASP A 34 15.28 -3.45 13.89
CA ASP A 34 16.74 -3.50 14.09
C ASP A 34 17.52 -3.90 12.83
N LYS A 35 17.02 -4.86 12.07
CA LYS A 35 17.67 -5.32 10.84
C LYS A 35 17.68 -4.28 9.71
N PHE A 36 16.92 -3.20 9.86
CA PHE A 36 16.83 -2.05 8.96
C PHE A 36 17.39 -0.77 9.59
N SER A 37 18.10 -0.86 10.72
CA SER A 37 18.61 0.29 11.47
C SER A 37 19.49 1.25 10.65
N SER A 38 20.16 0.75 9.61
CA SER A 38 20.93 1.59 8.68
C SER A 38 20.07 2.64 7.98
N ALA A 39 18.77 2.40 7.83
CA ALA A 39 17.85 3.37 7.23
C ALA A 39 17.54 4.55 8.17
N THR A 40 17.77 4.39 9.48
CA THR A 40 17.45 5.36 10.54
C THR A 40 18.68 5.97 11.22
N GLU A 41 19.87 5.40 11.04
CA GLU A 41 21.11 5.80 11.74
C GLU A 41 21.45 7.30 11.60
N ASP A 42 21.25 7.87 10.42
CA ASP A 42 21.56 9.27 10.12
C ASP A 42 20.38 10.24 10.38
N LEU A 43 19.27 9.77 10.96
CA LEU A 43 18.02 10.53 11.09
C LEU A 43 17.83 11.21 12.47
N HIS A 44 18.88 11.28 13.29
CA HIS A 44 18.81 11.88 14.63
C HIS A 44 18.98 13.42 14.64
N GLU A 45 19.36 14.00 13.50
CA GLU A 45 19.55 15.44 13.31
C GLU A 45 18.49 16.05 12.39
N GLU A 46 18.71 17.28 11.93
CA GLU A 46 17.82 17.90 10.95
C GLU A 46 17.84 17.15 9.61
N ILE A 47 16.64 16.90 9.08
CA ILE A 47 16.37 16.20 7.84
C ILE A 47 15.65 17.18 6.92
N SER A 48 16.05 17.23 5.64
CA SER A 48 15.44 18.12 4.67
C SER A 48 14.21 17.48 4.02
N LEU A 49 13.09 18.20 4.04
CA LEU A 49 11.90 17.90 3.26
C LEU A 49 11.76 18.93 2.14
N ILE A 50 11.82 18.47 0.89
CA ILE A 50 11.46 19.29 -0.27
C ILE A 50 9.96 19.11 -0.53
N TYR A 51 9.20 20.17 -0.36
CA TYR A 51 7.74 20.17 -0.52
C TYR A 51 7.27 21.58 -0.87
N ASP A 52 6.28 21.68 -1.77
CA ASP A 52 5.69 22.96 -2.20
C ASP A 52 6.75 23.98 -2.66
N GLU A 53 7.71 23.53 -3.48
CA GLU A 53 8.85 24.32 -3.99
C GLU A 53 9.79 24.88 -2.91
N ASN A 54 9.62 24.49 -1.65
CA ASN A 54 10.40 24.93 -0.51
C ASN A 54 11.23 23.78 0.08
N THR A 55 12.31 24.14 0.78
CA THR A 55 13.08 23.21 1.60
C THR A 55 12.80 23.49 3.07
N HIS A 56 12.38 22.46 3.79
CA HIS A 56 12.10 22.52 5.23
C HIS A 56 13.10 21.63 5.97
N ASN A 57 13.90 22.20 6.86
CA ASN A 57 14.77 21.42 7.73
C ASN A 57 14.01 21.12 9.03
N LEU A 58 13.82 19.83 9.31
CA LEU A 58 12.94 19.35 10.37
C LEU A 58 13.70 18.33 11.21
N LYS A 59 13.45 18.35 12.52
CA LYS A 59 13.94 17.32 13.45
C LYS A 59 12.75 16.51 13.95
N LEU A 60 12.80 15.19 13.82
CA LEU A 60 11.78 14.30 14.37
C LEU A 60 11.92 14.22 15.90
N ASP A 61 10.81 14.00 16.61
CA ASP A 61 10.78 14.01 18.08
C ASP A 61 11.42 12.75 18.66
N LEU A 62 11.27 11.62 17.97
CA LEU A 62 11.92 10.36 18.31
C LEU A 62 12.29 9.60 17.03
N VAL A 63 13.51 9.09 16.98
CA VAL A 63 13.93 8.06 16.01
C VAL A 63 14.50 6.90 16.80
N THR A 64 13.86 5.73 16.70
CA THR A 64 14.19 4.58 17.54
C THR A 64 14.01 3.26 16.80
N ASN A 65 14.77 2.25 17.21
CA ASN A 65 14.59 0.86 16.83
C ASN A 65 14.02 0.01 17.98
N LYS A 66 13.67 0.64 19.10
CA LYS A 66 13.08 -0.02 20.25
C LYS A 66 11.56 0.13 20.19
N ILE A 67 10.89 -1.00 20.01
CA ILE A 67 9.44 -1.03 19.84
C ILE A 67 8.68 -0.44 21.03
N ASP A 68 9.16 -0.66 22.26
CA ASP A 68 8.48 -0.15 23.46
C ASP A 68 8.47 1.38 23.48
N GLU A 69 9.58 2.03 23.10
CA GLU A 69 9.64 3.49 22.98
C GLU A 69 8.68 4.01 21.90
N ALA A 70 8.53 3.29 20.79
CA ALA A 70 7.65 3.66 19.68
C ALA A 70 6.16 3.49 20.01
N LEU A 71 5.80 2.48 20.81
CA LEU A 71 4.43 2.24 21.28
C LEU A 71 4.03 3.21 22.40
N ASP A 72 4.94 3.51 23.32
CA ASP A 72 4.71 4.48 24.39
C ASP A 72 4.55 5.91 23.85
N PHE A 73 5.18 6.23 22.71
CA PHE A 73 5.11 7.55 22.09
C PHE A 73 3.71 7.90 21.57
N SER A 74 3.00 6.95 20.97
CA SER A 74 1.66 7.19 20.44
C SER A 74 0.82 5.94 20.29
N LYS A 75 -0.48 6.08 20.58
CA LYS A 75 -1.49 5.08 20.22
C LYS A 75 -1.72 4.94 18.71
N TYR A 76 -1.38 5.96 17.91
CA TYR A 76 -1.55 5.95 16.45
C TYR A 76 -0.26 5.46 15.79
N ILE A 77 -0.35 4.31 15.12
CA ILE A 77 0.78 3.65 14.48
C ILE A 77 0.48 3.49 12.99
N ILE A 78 1.31 4.08 12.13
CA ILE A 78 1.16 4.00 10.68
C ILE A 78 2.34 3.22 10.10
N LEU A 79 2.03 2.09 9.46
CA LEU A 79 3.00 1.20 8.86
C LEU A 79 3.22 1.58 7.38
N CYS A 80 4.34 2.25 7.08
CA CYS A 80 4.70 2.73 5.75
C CYS A 80 5.76 1.82 5.10
N VAL A 81 5.43 0.54 4.95
CA VAL A 81 6.36 -0.48 4.43
C VAL A 81 5.76 -1.25 3.26
N PRO A 82 6.60 -1.88 2.41
CA PRO A 82 6.11 -2.78 1.36
C PRO A 82 5.33 -3.96 1.94
N ALA A 83 4.43 -4.53 1.14
CA ALA A 83 3.51 -5.59 1.58
C ALA A 83 4.22 -6.85 2.10
N TYR A 84 5.43 -7.14 1.59
CA TYR A 84 6.26 -8.26 2.06
C TYR A 84 6.80 -8.10 3.48
N ALA A 85 6.81 -6.88 4.03
CA ALA A 85 7.27 -6.61 5.39
C ALA A 85 6.14 -6.66 6.44
N HIS A 86 4.86 -6.62 6.03
CA HIS A 86 3.71 -6.56 6.95
C HIS A 86 3.74 -7.66 8.02
N LYS A 87 4.01 -8.91 7.60
CA LYS A 87 4.06 -10.06 8.50
C LYS A 87 5.13 -9.93 9.59
N GLU A 88 6.24 -9.29 9.27
CA GLU A 88 7.35 -9.14 10.21
C GLU A 88 7.08 -8.06 11.25
N PHE A 89 6.58 -6.91 10.82
CA PHE A 89 6.12 -5.88 11.75
C PHE A 89 4.97 -6.39 12.62
N ALA A 90 4.05 -7.20 12.07
CA ALA A 90 3.00 -7.84 12.86
C ALA A 90 3.56 -8.78 13.94
N LYS A 91 4.68 -9.48 13.67
CA LYS A 91 5.37 -10.28 14.69
C LYS A 91 6.02 -9.39 15.75
N GLU A 92 6.65 -8.30 15.35
CA GLU A 92 7.29 -7.36 16.28
C GLU A 92 6.27 -6.72 17.24
N LEU A 93 5.10 -6.36 16.72
CA LEU A 93 3.97 -5.79 17.47
C LEU A 93 3.25 -6.81 18.36
N SER A 94 3.33 -8.10 18.04
CA SER A 94 2.60 -9.15 18.77
C SER A 94 2.99 -9.17 20.25
N ASN A 95 1.98 -9.27 21.12
CA ASN A 95 2.10 -9.26 22.59
C ASN A 95 2.64 -7.95 23.19
N LYS A 96 2.81 -6.89 22.39
CA LYS A 96 3.23 -5.56 22.83
C LYS A 96 2.14 -4.51 22.63
N VAL A 97 1.38 -4.60 21.55
CA VAL A 97 0.20 -3.75 21.33
C VAL A 97 -0.94 -4.08 22.30
N THR A 98 -1.73 -3.06 22.61
CA THR A 98 -2.92 -3.11 23.46
C THR A 98 -4.18 -2.73 22.67
N GLU A 99 -5.37 -2.87 23.28
CA GLU A 99 -6.65 -2.50 22.66
C GLU A 99 -6.79 -0.99 22.41
N ASP A 100 -5.96 -0.16 23.04
CA ASP A 100 -5.96 1.31 22.87
C ASP A 100 -5.21 1.76 21.61
N HIS A 101 -4.36 0.89 21.05
CA HIS A 101 -3.60 1.20 19.85
C HIS A 101 -4.47 1.13 18.59
N ILE A 102 -4.07 1.91 17.59
CA ILE A 102 -4.64 1.94 16.24
C ILE A 102 -3.49 1.73 15.26
N VAL A 103 -3.50 0.62 14.53
CA VAL A 103 -2.43 0.24 13.58
C VAL A 103 -2.97 0.30 12.16
N ILE A 104 -2.47 1.22 11.34
CA ILE A 104 -2.89 1.42 9.96
C ILE A 104 -1.76 1.05 9.00
N LEU A 105 -2.00 0.13 8.08
CA LEU A 105 -1.05 -0.20 7.02
C LEU A 105 -1.24 0.76 5.84
N MET A 106 -0.17 1.40 5.38
CA MET A 106 -0.24 2.47 4.40
C MET A 106 0.76 2.26 3.25
N PRO A 107 0.38 1.57 2.17
CA PRO A 107 -0.90 0.88 1.92
C PRO A 107 -0.94 -0.56 2.48
N GLY A 108 -2.14 -1.18 2.53
CA GLY A 108 -2.29 -2.54 3.08
C GLY A 108 -2.39 -3.67 2.06
N THR A 109 -3.21 -3.52 1.01
CA THR A 109 -3.49 -4.59 0.01
C THR A 109 -3.88 -5.91 0.70
N LEU A 110 -4.84 -5.91 1.63
CA LEU A 110 -5.24 -7.03 2.51
C LEU A 110 -4.20 -7.43 3.58
N GLY A 111 -3.17 -6.62 3.81
CA GLY A 111 -2.17 -6.84 4.85
C GLY A 111 -2.74 -6.76 6.28
N SER A 112 -3.85 -6.03 6.47
CA SER A 112 -4.55 -5.95 7.74
C SER A 112 -5.09 -7.30 8.22
N LEU A 113 -5.61 -8.13 7.32
CA LEU A 113 -6.03 -9.52 7.63
C LEU A 113 -4.84 -10.39 8.02
N GLU A 114 -3.72 -10.26 7.31
CA GLU A 114 -2.48 -10.96 7.65
C GLU A 114 -1.98 -10.58 9.05
N MET A 115 -1.93 -9.28 9.34
CA MET A 115 -1.53 -8.76 10.65
C MET A 115 -2.45 -9.28 11.76
N ARG A 116 -3.77 -9.21 11.57
CA ARG A 116 -4.75 -9.76 12.52
C ARG A 116 -4.51 -11.24 12.79
N ASN A 117 -4.26 -12.03 11.75
CA ASN A 117 -4.02 -13.46 11.87
C ASN A 117 -2.72 -13.77 12.62
N VAL A 118 -1.67 -12.97 12.41
CA VAL A 118 -0.42 -13.07 13.20
C VAL A 118 -0.71 -12.80 14.68
N PHE A 119 -1.44 -11.74 15.02
CA PHE A 119 -1.83 -11.46 16.40
C PHE A 119 -2.63 -12.61 17.02
N LYS A 120 -3.63 -13.13 16.29
CA LYS A 120 -4.43 -14.27 16.75
C LYS A 120 -3.58 -15.52 17.01
N LYS A 121 -2.69 -15.88 16.09
CA LYS A 121 -1.79 -17.04 16.23
C LYS A 121 -0.82 -16.90 17.41
N ASN A 122 -0.44 -15.66 17.73
CA ASN A 122 0.48 -15.37 18.84
C ASN A 122 -0.23 -15.14 20.19
N ASN A 123 -1.56 -15.31 20.27
CA ASN A 123 -2.39 -14.96 21.42
C ASN A 123 -2.22 -13.50 21.88
N SER A 124 -1.88 -12.62 20.95
CA SER A 124 -1.77 -11.18 21.18
C SER A 124 -3.15 -10.54 21.27
N LYS A 125 -3.22 -9.41 21.97
CA LYS A 125 -4.34 -8.47 21.79
C LYS A 125 -4.41 -8.03 20.33
N ILE A 126 -5.62 -7.81 19.85
CA ILE A 126 -5.90 -7.31 18.50
C ILE A 126 -6.35 -5.85 18.68
N PRO A 127 -5.50 -4.87 18.33
CA PRO A 127 -5.88 -3.45 18.35
C PRO A 127 -6.91 -3.16 17.26
N ILE A 128 -7.34 -1.90 17.14
CA ILE A 128 -7.96 -1.44 15.90
C ILE A 128 -6.92 -1.55 14.79
N ILE A 129 -7.27 -2.22 13.69
CA ILE A 129 -6.40 -2.38 12.53
C ILE A 129 -7.08 -1.70 11.35
N GLY A 130 -6.32 -1.06 10.48
CA GLY A 130 -6.84 -0.56 9.22
C GLY A 130 -5.80 -0.63 8.12
N GLU A 131 -6.23 -0.26 6.93
CA GLU A 131 -5.32 -0.05 5.82
C GLU A 131 -5.82 1.02 4.87
N THR A 132 -4.89 1.65 4.15
CA THR A 132 -5.21 2.53 3.03
C THR A 132 -5.02 1.82 1.68
N ASP A 133 -5.72 2.30 0.66
CA ASP A 133 -5.65 1.77 -0.70
C ASP A 133 -4.34 2.15 -1.43
N THR A 134 -3.76 3.28 -1.06
CA THR A 134 -2.50 3.82 -1.60
C THR A 134 -1.68 4.57 -0.54
N SER A 135 -0.51 5.08 -0.91
CA SER A 135 0.28 6.02 -0.09
C SER A 135 -0.29 7.45 -0.17
N PRO A 136 -0.14 8.27 0.88
CA PRO A 136 -0.68 9.64 0.91
C PRO A 136 0.04 10.60 -0.05
N PHE A 137 1.26 10.24 -0.46
CA PHE A 137 2.15 11.10 -1.24
C PHE A 137 2.78 10.35 -2.41
N VAL A 138 2.97 11.07 -3.51
CA VAL A 138 3.97 10.71 -4.51
C VAL A 138 5.29 11.30 -4.05
N CYS A 139 6.17 10.45 -3.55
CA CYS A 139 7.37 10.89 -2.84
C CYS A 139 8.57 9.98 -3.07
N ARG A 140 9.77 10.51 -2.79
CA ARG A 140 11.03 9.77 -2.83
C ARG A 140 11.93 10.23 -1.70
N ARG A 141 12.65 9.30 -1.08
CA ARG A 141 13.84 9.59 -0.30
C ARG A 141 14.98 9.80 -1.30
N THR A 142 15.54 11.01 -1.31
CA THR A 142 16.54 11.45 -2.29
C THR A 142 17.96 11.38 -1.74
N SER A 143 18.12 11.32 -0.41
CA SER A 143 19.38 10.99 0.26
C SER A 143 19.16 10.32 1.61
N ASN A 144 20.22 10.06 2.38
CA ASN A 144 20.08 9.55 3.74
C ASN A 144 19.29 10.50 4.66
N SER A 145 19.36 11.81 4.43
CA SER A 145 18.73 12.83 5.27
C SER A 145 17.89 13.82 4.45
N GLU A 146 17.35 13.38 3.32
CA GLU A 146 16.47 14.19 2.46
C GLU A 146 15.34 13.35 1.86
N ALA A 147 14.14 13.94 1.83
CA ALA A 147 13.02 13.40 1.09
C ALA A 147 12.26 14.50 0.33
N THR A 148 11.63 14.12 -0.78
CA THR A 148 10.85 15.00 -1.65
C THR A 148 9.42 14.50 -1.79
N ILE A 149 8.45 15.40 -1.61
CA ILE A 149 7.04 15.17 -1.92
C ILE A 149 6.70 15.92 -3.21
N LEU A 150 6.35 15.17 -4.25
CA LEU A 150 5.99 15.67 -5.57
C LEU A 150 4.48 15.94 -5.70
N GLY A 151 3.67 15.29 -4.88
CA GLY A 151 2.22 15.45 -4.90
C GLY A 151 1.54 14.78 -3.72
N ILE A 152 0.37 15.29 -3.37
CA ILE A 152 -0.53 14.75 -2.34
C ILE A 152 -1.70 14.05 -3.02
N VAL A 153 -2.06 12.87 -2.55
CA VAL A 153 -3.24 12.16 -3.04
C VAL A 153 -4.50 12.85 -2.50
N PRO A 154 -5.39 13.36 -3.36
CA PRO A 154 -6.57 14.14 -2.96
C PRO A 154 -7.67 13.31 -2.30
N SER A 155 -7.66 11.99 -2.52
CA SER A 155 -8.60 11.04 -1.92
C SER A 155 -7.84 9.79 -1.49
N LEU A 156 -7.55 9.68 -0.20
CA LEU A 156 -6.87 8.53 0.39
C LEU A 156 -7.92 7.59 0.98
N GLY A 157 -8.23 6.49 0.30
CA GLY A 157 -9.25 5.57 0.77
C GLY A 157 -8.74 4.72 1.94
N ILE A 158 -9.58 4.49 2.96
CA ILE A 158 -9.21 3.74 4.17
C ILE A 158 -10.30 2.76 4.61
N GLY A 159 -9.91 1.53 4.93
CA GLY A 159 -10.74 0.53 5.58
C GLY A 159 -10.30 0.30 7.02
N ILE A 160 -11.25 0.08 7.93
CA ILE A 160 -11.00 -0.15 9.37
C ILE A 160 -11.63 -1.46 9.82
N LEU A 161 -10.97 -2.13 10.76
CA LEU A 161 -11.38 -3.34 11.44
C LEU A 161 -11.41 -3.12 12.97
N PRO A 162 -12.54 -3.38 13.65
CA PRO A 162 -13.84 -3.75 13.08
C PRO A 162 -14.51 -2.58 12.34
N LYS A 163 -15.31 -2.88 11.32
CA LYS A 163 -16.00 -1.89 10.47
C LYS A 163 -16.94 -0.96 11.25
N SER A 164 -17.41 -1.39 12.43
CA SER A 164 -18.19 -0.55 13.34
C SER A 164 -17.41 0.67 13.85
N SER A 165 -16.08 0.61 13.82
CA SER A 165 -15.19 1.68 14.27
C SER A 165 -14.80 2.65 13.15
N THR A 166 -15.11 2.35 11.88
CA THR A 166 -14.66 3.11 10.70
C THR A 166 -14.87 4.61 10.86
N LYS A 167 -16.11 5.05 11.09
CA LYS A 167 -16.42 6.48 11.17
C LYS A 167 -15.67 7.19 12.29
N THR A 168 -15.58 6.57 13.48
CA THR A 168 -14.89 7.18 14.62
C THR A 168 -13.40 7.34 14.33
N ILE A 169 -12.76 6.27 13.85
CA ILE A 169 -11.32 6.23 13.64
C ILE A 169 -10.90 7.09 12.46
N VAL A 170 -11.67 7.11 11.37
CA VAL A 170 -11.38 7.98 10.23
C VAL A 170 -11.51 9.45 10.61
N ASN A 171 -12.49 9.83 11.44
CA ASN A 171 -12.58 11.19 11.94
C ASN A 171 -11.40 11.57 12.84
N GLU A 172 -10.88 10.64 13.65
CA GLU A 172 -9.66 10.87 14.42
C GLU A 172 -8.42 11.03 13.53
N LEU A 173 -8.27 10.17 12.51
CA LEU A 173 -7.11 10.14 11.62
C LEU A 173 -7.09 11.29 10.62
N LYS A 174 -8.23 11.93 10.32
CA LYS A 174 -8.30 13.13 9.48
C LYS A 174 -7.49 14.32 9.99
N GLU A 175 -7.14 14.31 11.28
CA GLU A 175 -6.21 15.28 11.84
C GLU A 175 -4.80 15.16 11.25
N PHE A 176 -4.35 13.93 10.96
CA PHE A 176 -3.06 13.64 10.34
C PHE A 176 -3.15 13.57 8.82
N PHE A 177 -4.25 13.03 8.30
CA PHE A 177 -4.47 12.79 6.87
C PHE A 177 -5.83 13.35 6.44
N PRO A 178 -5.92 14.66 6.11
CA PRO A 178 -7.18 15.34 5.83
C PRO A 178 -7.96 14.79 4.62
N THR A 179 -7.28 14.11 3.69
CA THR A 179 -7.85 13.56 2.45
C THR A 179 -8.48 12.17 2.61
N LEU A 180 -8.60 11.66 3.84
CA LEU A 180 -9.16 10.32 4.08
C LEU A 180 -10.63 10.19 3.66
N VAL A 181 -10.93 9.12 2.92
CA VAL A 181 -12.26 8.71 2.49
C VAL A 181 -12.55 7.29 2.97
N GLU A 182 -13.72 7.08 3.57
CA GLU A 182 -14.11 5.80 4.17
C GLU A 182 -14.46 4.76 3.11
N TYR A 183 -13.84 3.58 3.18
CA TYR A 183 -14.40 2.35 2.66
C TYR A 183 -15.25 1.66 3.73
N LYS A 184 -16.10 0.71 3.33
CA LYS A 184 -16.97 -0.05 4.23
C LYS A 184 -16.17 -0.85 5.25
N ASP A 185 -15.07 -1.46 4.82
CA ASP A 185 -14.17 -2.27 5.65
C ASP A 185 -12.79 -2.45 4.96
N ILE A 186 -11.92 -3.22 5.62
CA ILE A 186 -10.58 -3.52 5.14
C ILE A 186 -10.54 -4.37 3.85
N VAL A 187 -11.59 -5.14 3.53
CA VAL A 187 -11.62 -5.96 2.31
C VAL A 187 -11.91 -5.10 1.10
N GLU A 188 -12.89 -4.18 1.20
CA GLU A 188 -13.11 -3.17 0.16
C GLU A 188 -11.84 -2.35 -0.11
N CYS A 189 -11.14 -1.95 0.95
CA CYS A 189 -9.89 -1.21 0.84
C CYS A 189 -8.78 -2.04 0.18
N GLY A 190 -8.57 -3.28 0.60
CA GLY A 190 -7.49 -4.12 0.07
C GLY A 190 -7.68 -4.51 -1.40
N PHE A 191 -8.92 -4.57 -1.90
CA PHE A 191 -9.20 -4.69 -3.33
C PHE A 191 -9.18 -3.36 -4.09
N SER A 192 -9.10 -2.22 -3.40
CA SER A 192 -9.04 -0.89 -4.02
C SER A 192 -7.61 -0.44 -4.33
N SER A 193 -6.59 -1.22 -3.97
CA SER A 193 -5.21 -0.96 -4.40
C SER A 193 -5.07 -1.05 -5.92
N LEU A 194 -4.55 0.01 -6.54
CA LEU A 194 -4.51 0.14 -8.01
C LEU A 194 -3.25 -0.47 -8.64
N ASN A 195 -2.14 -0.48 -7.90
CA ASN A 195 -0.83 -0.94 -8.39
C ASN A 195 -0.88 -2.38 -8.93
N PRO A 196 -1.47 -3.37 -8.22
CA PRO A 196 -1.56 -4.74 -8.74
C PRO A 196 -2.39 -4.88 -10.02
N VAL A 197 -3.28 -3.92 -10.31
CA VAL A 197 -4.11 -3.96 -11.52
C VAL A 197 -3.30 -3.52 -12.75
N ILE A 198 -2.45 -2.51 -12.60
CA ILE A 198 -1.78 -1.85 -13.72
C ILE A 198 -0.34 -2.31 -13.94
N HIS A 199 0.46 -2.42 -12.87
CA HIS A 199 1.90 -2.59 -13.01
C HIS A 199 2.26 -3.97 -13.59
N PRO A 200 1.70 -5.10 -13.13
CA PRO A 200 2.10 -6.41 -13.64
C PRO A 200 1.85 -6.57 -15.14
N ALA A 201 0.64 -6.23 -15.60
CA ALA A 201 0.28 -6.29 -17.02
C ALA A 201 1.15 -5.33 -17.85
N GLY A 202 1.32 -4.08 -17.39
CA GLY A 202 2.10 -3.08 -18.10
C GLY A 202 3.59 -3.45 -18.19
N VAL A 203 4.19 -3.98 -17.13
CA VAL A 203 5.60 -4.38 -17.13
C VAL A 203 5.82 -5.61 -18.01
N LEU A 204 4.98 -6.64 -17.89
CA LEU A 204 5.10 -7.85 -18.71
C LEU A 204 5.05 -7.53 -20.20
N LEU A 205 4.05 -6.74 -20.62
CA LEU A 205 3.82 -6.39 -22.02
C LEU A 205 4.83 -5.38 -22.57
N ASN A 206 5.64 -4.76 -21.71
CA ASN A 206 6.69 -3.82 -22.09
C ASN A 206 8.10 -4.27 -21.66
N SER A 207 8.28 -5.53 -21.23
CA SER A 207 9.54 -6.04 -20.65
C SER A 207 10.77 -5.79 -21.52
N GLY A 208 10.72 -6.14 -22.80
CA GLY A 208 11.82 -5.87 -23.73
C GLY A 208 12.12 -4.38 -23.93
N ARG A 209 11.09 -3.51 -23.83
CA ARG A 209 11.28 -2.04 -23.90
C ARG A 209 11.93 -1.51 -22.62
N ILE A 210 11.51 -2.02 -21.47
CA ILE A 210 12.10 -1.69 -20.16
C ILE A 210 13.59 -2.00 -20.16
N GLU A 211 14.00 -3.18 -20.60
CA GLU A 211 15.41 -3.59 -20.60
C GLU A 211 16.24 -2.81 -21.63
N LYS A 212 15.63 -2.40 -22.75
CA LYS A 212 16.36 -1.75 -23.84
C LYS A 212 16.45 -0.23 -23.71
N SER A 213 15.56 0.40 -22.95
CA SER A 213 15.43 1.86 -22.90
C SER A 213 16.53 2.57 -22.10
N ASN A 214 17.35 1.84 -21.33
CA ASN A 214 18.32 2.40 -20.39
C ASN A 214 17.69 3.41 -19.42
N GLY A 215 16.44 3.15 -19.00
CA GLY A 215 15.68 4.04 -18.11
C GLY A 215 14.90 5.14 -18.83
N GLU A 216 15.08 5.32 -20.14
CA GLU A 216 14.33 6.31 -20.94
C GLU A 216 13.06 5.68 -21.54
N PHE A 217 12.18 5.21 -20.65
CA PHE A 217 10.85 4.71 -21.01
C PHE A 217 9.82 5.22 -20.01
N TYR A 218 8.91 6.06 -20.48
CA TYR A 218 7.84 6.66 -19.70
C TYR A 218 6.66 5.68 -19.63
N PHE A 219 6.53 4.98 -18.49
CA PHE A 219 5.66 3.80 -18.36
C PHE A 219 4.21 4.08 -18.75
N TYR A 220 3.63 5.14 -18.20
CA TYR A 220 2.23 5.50 -18.43
C TYR A 220 2.02 6.12 -19.81
N ASN A 221 2.95 6.98 -20.26
CA ASN A 221 2.84 7.71 -21.52
C ASN A 221 3.05 6.80 -22.74
N GLU A 222 4.05 5.92 -22.69
CA GLU A 222 4.45 5.07 -23.82
C GLU A 222 3.96 3.63 -23.68
N GLY A 223 3.84 3.12 -22.45
CA GLY A 223 3.58 1.69 -22.18
C GLY A 223 2.11 1.31 -22.05
N VAL A 224 1.23 2.26 -21.72
CA VAL A 224 -0.21 2.00 -21.54
C VAL A 224 -0.96 2.26 -22.85
N THR A 225 -0.80 1.33 -23.79
CA THR A 225 -1.39 1.35 -25.15
C THR A 225 -2.74 0.60 -25.21
N PRO A 226 -3.53 0.67 -26.32
CA PRO A 226 -4.88 0.10 -26.35
C PRO A 226 -4.94 -1.41 -26.04
N SER A 227 -3.96 -2.18 -26.51
CA SER A 227 -3.91 -3.61 -26.22
C SER A 227 -3.49 -3.89 -24.77
N VAL A 228 -2.64 -3.04 -24.19
CA VAL A 228 -2.22 -3.14 -22.78
C VAL A 228 -3.39 -2.79 -21.87
N THR A 229 -4.17 -1.75 -22.18
CA THR A 229 -5.37 -1.41 -21.41
C THR A 229 -6.43 -2.50 -21.45
N ASN A 230 -6.55 -3.28 -22.54
CA ASN A 230 -7.45 -4.44 -22.58
C ASN A 230 -7.08 -5.48 -21.51
N VAL A 231 -5.79 -5.79 -21.34
CA VAL A 231 -5.33 -6.74 -20.31
C VAL A 231 -5.52 -6.17 -18.91
N ILE A 232 -5.22 -4.88 -18.71
CA ILE A 232 -5.45 -4.20 -17.42
C ILE A 232 -6.94 -4.23 -17.04
N ASN A 233 -7.83 -3.94 -17.99
CA ASN A 233 -9.28 -3.98 -17.77
C ASN A 233 -9.81 -5.41 -17.51
N ALA A 234 -9.18 -6.44 -18.06
CA ALA A 234 -9.50 -7.82 -17.76
C ALA A 234 -9.14 -8.19 -16.30
N VAL A 235 -7.95 -7.79 -15.83
CA VAL A 235 -7.58 -7.89 -14.40
C VAL A 235 -8.53 -7.10 -13.52
N ASP A 236 -8.90 -5.88 -13.93
CA ASP A 236 -9.86 -5.05 -13.19
C ASP A 236 -11.24 -5.71 -13.08
N SER A 237 -11.69 -6.37 -14.15
CA SER A 237 -12.96 -7.09 -14.16
C SER A 237 -12.94 -8.26 -13.17
N GLU A 238 -11.86 -9.05 -13.16
CA GLU A 238 -11.68 -10.15 -12.21
C GLU A 238 -11.63 -9.62 -10.75
N ARG A 239 -10.86 -8.57 -10.48
CA ARG A 239 -10.80 -7.88 -9.17
C ARG A 239 -12.20 -7.47 -8.68
N LYS A 240 -12.99 -6.84 -9.54
CA LYS A 240 -14.34 -6.40 -9.20
C LYS A 240 -15.31 -7.56 -8.97
N ASN A 241 -15.18 -8.64 -9.73
CA ASN A 241 -15.99 -9.84 -9.53
C ASN A 241 -15.69 -10.48 -8.16
N ILE A 242 -14.41 -10.55 -7.76
CA ILE A 242 -14.02 -11.03 -6.42
C ILE A 242 -14.55 -10.08 -5.34
N ALA A 243 -14.47 -8.76 -5.52
CA ALA A 243 -15.01 -7.83 -4.52
C ALA A 243 -16.55 -7.96 -4.35
N SER A 244 -17.25 -8.34 -5.42
CA SER A 244 -18.72 -8.43 -5.43
C SER A 244 -19.27 -9.52 -4.52
N ILE A 245 -18.55 -10.63 -4.29
CA ILE A 245 -18.98 -11.68 -3.35
C ILE A 245 -18.99 -11.18 -1.89
N PHE A 246 -18.19 -10.16 -1.59
CA PHE A 246 -18.17 -9.48 -0.29
C PHE A 246 -19.17 -8.31 -0.21
N ASP A 247 -20.09 -8.16 -1.18
CA ASP A 247 -21.04 -7.04 -1.28
C ASP A 247 -20.39 -5.65 -1.47
N HIS A 248 -19.16 -5.64 -2.01
CA HIS A 248 -18.45 -4.42 -2.39
C HIS A 248 -18.62 -4.12 -3.88
N LYS A 249 -18.82 -2.84 -4.19
CA LYS A 249 -19.02 -2.35 -5.56
C LYS A 249 -17.89 -1.40 -5.90
N LEU A 250 -16.79 -1.96 -6.39
CA LEU A 250 -15.62 -1.16 -6.69
C LEU A 250 -15.81 -0.37 -8.01
N PRO A 251 -15.34 0.89 -8.07
CA PRO A 251 -15.21 1.61 -9.33
C PRO A 251 -14.30 0.83 -10.30
N ASN A 252 -14.47 1.06 -11.60
CA ASN A 252 -13.48 0.56 -12.57
C ASN A 252 -12.15 1.29 -12.38
N ILE A 253 -11.07 0.68 -12.88
CA ILE A 253 -9.71 1.20 -12.71
C ILE A 253 -9.55 2.65 -13.20
N ALA A 254 -10.20 3.06 -14.29
CA ALA A 254 -10.11 4.43 -14.80
C ALA A 254 -10.75 5.44 -13.83
N ASP A 255 -11.96 5.13 -13.34
CA ASP A 255 -12.64 5.95 -12.32
C ASP A 255 -11.80 6.03 -11.04
N SER A 256 -11.14 4.94 -10.62
CA SER A 256 -10.24 4.94 -9.47
C SER A 256 -9.03 5.88 -9.67
N PHE A 257 -8.38 5.84 -10.83
CA PHE A 257 -7.27 6.76 -11.15
C PHE A 257 -7.73 8.22 -11.12
N HIS A 258 -8.89 8.51 -11.74
CA HIS A 258 -9.45 9.85 -11.72
C HIS A 258 -9.77 10.33 -10.29
N SER A 259 -10.40 9.49 -9.46
CA SER A 259 -10.69 9.81 -8.06
C SER A 259 -9.42 10.01 -7.22
N ALA A 260 -8.32 9.33 -7.54
CA ALA A 260 -7.01 9.55 -6.95
C ALA A 260 -6.31 10.82 -7.47
N GLY A 261 -6.99 11.66 -8.26
CA GLY A 261 -6.46 12.93 -8.77
C GLY A 261 -5.67 12.80 -10.08
N PHE A 262 -5.71 11.63 -10.73
CA PHE A 262 -4.95 11.40 -11.94
C PHE A 262 -5.81 11.58 -13.19
N GLY A 263 -5.60 12.69 -13.89
CA GLY A 263 -6.19 12.95 -15.19
C GLY A 263 -7.71 13.13 -15.18
N ILE A 264 -8.28 13.25 -16.37
CA ILE A 264 -9.72 13.48 -16.56
C ILE A 264 -10.52 12.19 -16.38
N LYS A 265 -11.81 12.33 -16.12
CA LYS A 265 -12.75 11.21 -16.17
C LYS A 265 -12.94 10.75 -17.62
N GLY A 266 -12.74 9.46 -17.87
CA GLY A 266 -12.85 8.87 -19.20
C GLY A 266 -12.60 7.37 -19.16
N ASN A 267 -12.22 6.79 -20.30
CA ASN A 267 -11.65 5.44 -20.30
C ASN A 267 -10.21 5.47 -19.74
N LEU A 268 -9.66 4.29 -19.44
CA LEU A 268 -8.35 4.17 -18.79
C LEU A 268 -7.23 4.90 -19.53
N MET A 269 -7.24 4.87 -20.87
CA MET A 269 -6.22 5.55 -21.67
C MET A 269 -6.36 7.07 -21.56
N GLU A 270 -7.57 7.60 -21.73
CA GLU A 270 -7.85 9.04 -21.64
C GLU A 270 -7.48 9.59 -20.26
N THR A 271 -7.84 8.87 -19.20
CA THR A 271 -7.50 9.23 -17.82
C THR A 271 -5.99 9.23 -17.60
N ILE A 272 -5.27 8.19 -18.04
CA ILE A 272 -3.81 8.13 -17.85
C ILE A 272 -3.10 9.18 -18.70
N SER A 273 -3.42 9.31 -19.99
CA SER A 273 -2.72 10.20 -20.92
C SER A 273 -2.91 11.68 -20.60
N SER A 274 -3.97 12.03 -19.88
CA SER A 274 -4.26 13.40 -19.44
C SER A 274 -3.65 13.74 -18.07
N SER A 275 -2.97 12.79 -17.41
CA SER A 275 -2.26 13.04 -16.16
C SER A 275 -0.80 13.41 -16.44
N ASP A 276 -0.46 14.69 -16.33
CA ASP A 276 0.93 15.16 -16.45
C ASP A 276 1.85 14.44 -15.46
N MET A 277 1.35 14.20 -14.25
CA MET A 277 2.08 13.50 -13.22
C MET A 277 2.40 12.06 -13.64
N LEU A 278 1.41 11.24 -14.03
CA LEU A 278 1.66 9.84 -14.41
C LEU A 278 2.52 9.74 -15.67
N THR A 279 2.22 10.54 -16.69
CA THR A 279 2.94 10.52 -17.97
C THR A 279 4.40 10.93 -17.85
N SER A 280 4.78 11.67 -16.80
CA SER A 280 6.17 11.99 -16.48
C SER A 280 6.96 10.84 -15.83
N LEU A 281 6.29 9.78 -15.36
CA LEU A 281 6.94 8.70 -14.62
C LEU A 281 7.62 7.69 -15.54
N LYS A 282 8.91 7.48 -15.30
CA LYS A 282 9.71 6.44 -15.94
C LYS A 282 9.43 5.06 -15.33
N ALA A 283 9.42 4.04 -16.18
CA ALA A 283 9.39 2.64 -15.77
C ALA A 283 10.62 2.28 -14.92
N PRO A 284 10.58 1.19 -14.13
CA PRO A 284 11.80 0.66 -13.55
C PRO A 284 12.79 0.32 -14.67
N GLY A 285 14.08 0.57 -14.46
CA GLY A 285 15.12 0.23 -15.44
C GLY A 285 15.38 -1.27 -15.58
N VAL A 286 14.71 -2.10 -14.78
CA VAL A 286 14.82 -3.57 -14.76
C VAL A 286 13.44 -4.19 -14.53
N VAL A 287 13.23 -5.41 -15.05
CA VAL A 287 11.98 -6.15 -14.89
C VAL A 287 11.86 -6.83 -13.52
N ASN A 288 12.98 -7.25 -12.92
CA ASN A 288 13.00 -7.74 -11.53
C ASN A 288 12.90 -6.56 -10.57
N HIS A 289 11.67 -6.10 -10.39
CA HIS A 289 11.31 -4.94 -9.59
C HIS A 289 10.02 -5.24 -8.80
N ARG A 290 9.77 -4.47 -7.73
CA ARG A 290 8.57 -4.65 -6.87
C ARG A 290 7.24 -4.56 -7.63
N TRP A 291 7.24 -3.87 -8.77
CA TRP A 291 6.09 -3.82 -9.70
C TRP A 291 5.67 -5.19 -10.26
N LEU A 292 6.57 -6.18 -10.21
CA LEU A 292 6.23 -7.59 -10.41
C LEU A 292 6.24 -8.33 -9.06
N THR A 293 7.35 -8.27 -8.32
CA THR A 293 7.55 -9.16 -7.17
C THR A 293 6.62 -8.90 -6.00
N GLU A 294 6.21 -7.65 -5.76
CA GLU A 294 5.28 -7.28 -4.70
C GLU A 294 3.83 -7.30 -5.22
N ASP A 295 3.57 -6.59 -6.31
CA ASP A 295 2.22 -6.42 -6.89
C ASP A 295 1.60 -7.76 -7.34
N ILE A 296 2.41 -8.73 -7.77
CA ILE A 296 1.91 -10.09 -8.05
C ILE A 296 1.73 -10.88 -6.77
N SER A 297 2.74 -10.95 -5.91
CA SER A 297 2.76 -11.89 -4.78
C SER A 297 1.76 -11.52 -3.67
N TYR A 298 1.51 -10.23 -3.48
CA TYR A 298 0.64 -9.71 -2.41
C TYR A 298 -0.67 -9.08 -2.94
N GLY A 299 -0.74 -8.84 -4.26
CA GLY A 299 -1.93 -8.39 -4.96
C GLY A 299 -2.54 -9.51 -5.81
N ILE A 300 -2.12 -9.62 -7.07
CA ILE A 300 -2.74 -10.52 -8.08
C ILE A 300 -2.90 -11.95 -7.58
N TYR A 301 -1.84 -12.57 -7.04
CA TYR A 301 -1.89 -13.95 -6.58
C TYR A 301 -2.79 -14.10 -5.35
N THR A 302 -2.67 -13.20 -4.39
CA THR A 302 -3.53 -13.18 -3.19
C THR A 302 -5.00 -13.08 -3.58
N TRP A 303 -5.34 -12.19 -4.51
CA TRP A 303 -6.70 -12.05 -5.03
C TRP A 303 -7.16 -13.28 -5.80
N SER A 304 -6.29 -13.88 -6.63
CA SER A 304 -6.62 -15.12 -7.35
C SER A 304 -6.93 -16.28 -6.42
N LEU A 305 -6.24 -16.40 -5.28
CA LEU A 305 -6.54 -17.43 -4.28
C LEU A 305 -7.92 -17.22 -3.64
N ILE A 306 -8.33 -15.97 -3.43
CA ILE A 306 -9.67 -15.65 -2.93
C ILE A 306 -10.71 -16.00 -4.01
N GLY A 307 -10.44 -15.66 -5.27
CA GLY A 307 -11.28 -16.04 -6.40
C GLY A 307 -11.48 -17.55 -6.49
N GLU A 308 -10.39 -18.32 -6.46
CA GLU A 308 -10.41 -19.79 -6.46
C GLU A 308 -11.23 -20.35 -5.29
N LYS A 309 -11.01 -19.84 -4.06
CA LYS A 309 -11.74 -20.28 -2.86
C LYS A 309 -13.25 -20.15 -2.99
N PHE A 310 -13.73 -19.14 -3.71
CA PHE A 310 -15.14 -18.82 -3.84
C PHE A 310 -15.66 -19.00 -5.29
N GLU A 311 -14.97 -19.80 -6.09
CA GLU A 311 -15.36 -20.18 -7.44
C GLU A 311 -15.60 -18.98 -8.39
N VAL A 312 -14.89 -17.86 -8.15
CA VAL A 312 -14.85 -16.70 -9.05
C VAL A 312 -13.68 -16.86 -10.03
N PRO A 313 -13.91 -16.89 -11.35
CA PRO A 313 -12.84 -17.03 -12.33
C PRO A 313 -11.82 -15.89 -12.30
N THR A 314 -10.53 -16.23 -12.35
CA THR A 314 -9.39 -15.28 -12.34
C THR A 314 -8.32 -15.67 -13.38
N GLU A 315 -8.74 -16.00 -14.60
CA GLU A 315 -7.88 -16.54 -15.65
C GLU A 315 -6.76 -15.57 -16.06
N THR A 316 -7.08 -14.29 -16.19
CA THR A 316 -6.12 -13.23 -16.56
C THR A 316 -5.06 -13.07 -15.48
N MET A 317 -5.47 -12.99 -14.22
CA MET A 317 -4.56 -13.00 -13.08
C MET A 317 -3.63 -14.23 -13.10
N GLY A 318 -4.20 -15.43 -13.32
CA GLY A 318 -3.44 -16.69 -13.43
C GLY A 318 -2.39 -16.69 -14.54
N ASN A 319 -2.75 -16.14 -15.71
CA ASN A 319 -1.84 -15.99 -16.85
C ASN A 319 -0.69 -15.03 -16.54
N ILE A 320 -0.98 -13.89 -15.90
CA ILE A 320 0.03 -12.90 -15.48
C ILE A 320 1.02 -13.52 -14.48
N ILE A 321 0.53 -14.23 -13.45
CA ILE A 321 1.39 -14.89 -12.47
C ILE A 321 2.35 -15.88 -13.15
N SER A 322 1.80 -16.71 -14.03
CA SER A 322 2.56 -17.75 -14.73
C SER A 322 3.62 -17.15 -15.65
N LEU A 323 3.25 -16.16 -16.46
CA LEU A 323 4.18 -15.50 -17.38
C LEU A 323 5.27 -14.71 -16.64
N ALA A 324 4.92 -13.99 -15.57
CA ALA A 324 5.89 -13.25 -14.77
C ALA A 324 6.88 -14.18 -14.06
N SER A 325 6.43 -15.34 -13.56
CA SER A 325 7.31 -16.33 -12.95
C SER A 325 8.33 -16.88 -13.96
N VAL A 326 7.88 -17.17 -15.19
CA VAL A 326 8.78 -17.57 -16.29
C VAL A 326 9.75 -16.45 -16.64
N LEU A 327 9.26 -15.21 -16.74
CA LEU A 327 10.06 -14.03 -17.08
C LEU A 327 11.17 -13.78 -16.05
N LEU A 328 10.87 -13.93 -14.75
CA LEU A 328 11.82 -13.69 -13.66
C LEU A 328 12.70 -14.91 -13.34
N GLY A 329 12.35 -16.10 -13.84
CA GLY A 329 13.09 -17.33 -13.61
C GLY A 329 12.88 -17.97 -12.23
N PHE A 330 11.84 -17.56 -11.49
CA PHE A 330 11.45 -18.17 -10.22
C PHE A 330 9.93 -18.10 -10.01
N ASP A 331 9.37 -19.01 -9.22
CA ASP A 331 7.93 -19.05 -8.94
C ASP A 331 7.54 -17.95 -7.94
N LEU A 332 6.76 -16.99 -8.41
CA LEU A 332 6.25 -15.90 -7.57
C LEU A 332 5.30 -16.41 -6.47
N LYS A 333 4.72 -17.60 -6.62
CA LYS A 333 3.79 -18.18 -5.63
C LYS A 333 4.46 -18.62 -4.34
N GLU A 334 5.73 -19.02 -4.37
CA GLU A 334 6.42 -19.67 -3.23
C GLU A 334 6.58 -18.74 -2.01
N ASN A 335 6.73 -17.44 -2.23
CA ASN A 335 6.92 -16.44 -1.15
C ASN A 335 5.80 -15.40 -1.11
N SER A 336 4.61 -15.81 -1.54
CA SER A 336 3.44 -14.95 -1.61
C SER A 336 2.57 -15.01 -0.35
N ARG A 337 1.65 -14.05 -0.21
CA ARG A 337 0.63 -14.08 0.83
C ARG A 337 -0.46 -15.10 0.48
N SER A 338 -0.66 -16.09 1.36
CA SER A 338 -1.63 -17.17 1.19
C SER A 338 -2.95 -16.91 1.94
N LEU A 339 -3.97 -17.74 1.68
CA LEU A 339 -5.21 -17.75 2.48
C LEU A 339 -4.97 -18.12 3.95
N ASP A 340 -3.91 -18.89 4.24
CA ASP A 340 -3.48 -19.22 5.61
C ASP A 340 -2.84 -18.04 6.31
N ASP A 341 -2.11 -17.19 5.58
CA ASP A 341 -1.53 -15.95 6.09
C ASP A 341 -2.62 -14.93 6.38
N LEU A 342 -3.61 -14.79 5.49
CA LEU A 342 -4.82 -13.97 5.72
C LEU A 342 -5.70 -14.50 6.86
N GLY A 343 -5.55 -15.77 7.26
CA GLY A 343 -6.36 -16.38 8.31
C GLY A 343 -7.79 -16.73 7.88
N ILE A 344 -8.04 -16.85 6.57
CA ILE A 344 -9.38 -17.08 5.99
C ILE A 344 -9.51 -18.43 5.26
N LYS A 345 -8.43 -19.22 5.16
CA LYS A 345 -8.44 -20.51 4.42
C LYS A 345 -9.63 -21.40 4.76
N ASN A 346 -9.89 -21.58 6.06
CA ASN A 346 -10.92 -22.49 6.56
C ASN A 346 -12.24 -21.78 6.93
N LEU A 347 -12.38 -20.50 6.59
CA LEU A 347 -13.59 -19.72 6.89
C LEU A 347 -14.52 -19.71 5.69
N SER A 348 -15.82 -19.75 5.96
CA SER A 348 -16.88 -19.41 5.02
C SER A 348 -16.91 -17.90 4.75
N LEU A 349 -17.64 -17.49 3.71
CA LEU A 349 -17.84 -16.08 3.39
C LEU A 349 -18.51 -15.32 4.54
N ASP A 350 -19.50 -15.94 5.19
CA ASP A 350 -20.22 -15.33 6.32
C ASP A 350 -19.32 -15.16 7.54
N GLU A 351 -18.50 -16.16 7.88
CA GLU A 351 -17.51 -16.04 8.97
C GLU A 351 -16.46 -14.94 8.69
N ILE A 352 -16.08 -14.73 7.42
CA ILE A 352 -15.22 -13.60 7.06
C ILE A 352 -15.97 -12.28 7.26
N LYS A 353 -17.21 -12.17 6.79
CA LYS A 353 -18.04 -10.95 6.96
C LYS A 353 -18.35 -10.61 8.42
N GLU A 354 -18.39 -11.60 9.31
CA GLU A 354 -18.49 -11.42 10.76
C GLU A 354 -17.19 -10.92 11.40
N ILE A 355 -16.04 -11.23 10.80
CA ILE A 355 -14.74 -10.70 11.25
C ILE A 355 -14.62 -9.22 10.90
N LEU A 356 -15.06 -8.80 9.70
CA LEU A 356 -15.03 -7.43 9.19
C LEU A 356 -15.93 -6.51 10.01
#